data_AF-A0A8E0QKX7-F1
#
_entry.id   AF-A0A8E0QKX7-F1
#
_cell.length_a   1.000
_cell.length_b   1.000
_cell.length_c   1.000
_cell.angle_alpha   90.00
_cell.angle_beta   90.00
_cell.angle_gamma   90.00
#
_symmetry.space_group_name_H-M   'P 1'
#
loop_
_entity.id
_entity.type
_entity.pdbx_description
1 polymer ?
#
loop_
_entity_poly.entity_id
_entity_poly.type
_entity_poly.pdbx_seq_one_letter_code
_entity_poly.pdbx_strand_id
1 'polypeptide(L)'
;MSIGAEPLVSAPPSLNGIAAGYPGKTQKELTNGDYHAQDSLSLAQLTPYDVLTAALPLPAPAPATGFWWRETGPVMSKLLAKANYPLYTHYKYLMLYHTHILPLLGPRPPLENSTHPSPSNAPWRSFLTDDFSPLEPSWNVNGNSEAQSTIRLGIEPVGFEAGTATDPFNQAAVTQFMHSYDATEVGATLALFEHFRDDLFVGPESYAALREKIPEGEHTTQSFLAFDLDAGRVTTKAYFFPILMSLKTGQSTTRVVSDSILRLAMKSKVWGVQTIAALSVMEAWIGSCGGAAKAEMISVDCVNEADSRIKIYVRMPHTSLRKVKEAYCLGGRLTDENTAEGLKLLDQLWRTIFGVVDEDAELPQNSDRTAGTIFNFELRPGKWFPEPKVYLPVRHYCESDAQIASRLQVFFGKLGWHNMERDYCKHVEDLL
;
A
#
# COMPACT_ATOMS: atom_id res chain seq x y z
N MET A 1 -45.24 -17.46 -19.42
CA MET A 1 -45.71 -18.16 -20.63
C MET A 1 -44.65 -17.96 -21.69
N SER A 2 -44.14 -19.09 -22.21
CA SER A 2 -43.09 -19.20 -23.21
C SER A 2 -43.65 -19.01 -24.63
N ILE A 3 -42.77 -19.23 -25.63
CA ILE A 3 -42.96 -19.36 -27.09
C ILE A 3 -42.68 -18.03 -27.83
N GLY A 4 -41.71 -17.87 -28.73
CA GLY A 4 -40.79 -18.81 -29.39
C GLY A 4 -40.70 -18.53 -30.91
N ALA A 5 -39.48 -18.60 -31.45
CA ALA A 5 -39.08 -18.95 -32.83
C ALA A 5 -39.02 -17.88 -33.96
N GLU A 6 -37.78 -17.55 -34.35
CA GLU A 6 -37.25 -17.40 -35.73
C GLU A 6 -37.46 -18.71 -36.56
N PRO A 7 -37.21 -18.87 -37.90
CA PRO A 7 -36.05 -18.33 -38.67
C PRO A 7 -36.13 -18.23 -40.24
N LEU A 8 -34.95 -17.98 -40.87
CA LEU A 8 -34.48 -18.32 -42.26
C LEU A 8 -34.96 -17.41 -43.43
N VAL A 9 -34.23 -17.09 -44.53
CA VAL A 9 -32.83 -17.20 -45.05
C VAL A 9 -32.83 -16.53 -46.45
N SER A 10 -31.70 -15.97 -46.93
CA SER A 10 -31.08 -16.29 -48.26
C SER A 10 -30.20 -15.18 -48.86
N ALA A 11 -29.00 -15.60 -49.25
CA ALA A 11 -28.08 -14.94 -50.19
C ALA A 11 -28.43 -15.32 -51.65
N PRO A 12 -27.93 -14.57 -52.65
CA PRO A 12 -27.15 -15.20 -53.75
C PRO A 12 -26.13 -14.23 -54.43
N PRO A 13 -25.40 -14.62 -55.51
CA PRO A 13 -24.73 -15.88 -55.80
C PRO A 13 -23.22 -15.68 -56.19
N SER A 14 -22.48 -16.80 -56.21
CA SER A 14 -21.17 -16.95 -56.83
C SER A 14 -21.27 -17.30 -58.32
N LEU A 15 -20.25 -16.96 -59.12
CA LEU A 15 -19.69 -17.78 -60.23
C LEU A 15 -18.42 -17.14 -60.83
N ASN A 16 -17.31 -17.92 -60.80
CA ASN A 16 -16.17 -18.09 -61.72
C ASN A 16 -15.65 -16.87 -62.52
N GLY A 17 -14.37 -16.52 -62.60
CA GLY A 17 -13.11 -17.27 -62.49
C GLY A 17 -12.23 -16.87 -63.69
N ILE A 18 -10.95 -16.53 -63.49
CA ILE A 18 -9.84 -16.63 -64.46
C ILE A 18 -8.52 -16.49 -63.68
N ALA A 19 -7.61 -17.40 -63.97
CA ALA A 19 -6.30 -17.55 -63.36
C ALA A 19 -5.25 -16.56 -63.90
N ALA A 20 -4.31 -16.15 -63.05
CA ALA A 20 -2.99 -15.70 -63.46
C ALA A 20 -1.98 -16.09 -62.36
N GLY A 21 -1.00 -16.90 -62.74
CA GLY A 21 -0.03 -17.53 -61.85
C GLY A 21 1.05 -16.59 -61.33
N TYR A 22 1.60 -16.96 -60.17
CA TYR A 22 2.87 -16.44 -59.67
C TYR A 22 3.91 -17.58 -59.61
N PRO A 23 5.16 -17.35 -60.05
CA PRO A 23 6.15 -18.40 -60.18
C PRO A 23 6.78 -18.76 -58.83
N GLY A 24 6.93 -20.07 -58.60
CA GLY A 24 7.67 -20.62 -57.48
C GLY A 24 9.14 -20.22 -57.52
N LYS A 25 9.65 -19.78 -56.36
CA LYS A 25 11.08 -19.63 -56.11
C LYS A 25 11.57 -20.81 -55.29
N THR A 26 12.34 -21.64 -55.99
CA THR A 26 13.44 -22.52 -55.59
C THR A 26 13.83 -22.48 -54.10
N GLN A 27 13.68 -23.64 -53.44
CA GLN A 27 14.42 -24.00 -52.24
C GLN A 27 15.92 -23.82 -52.48
N LYS A 28 16.54 -22.91 -51.75
CA LYS A 28 17.97 -22.96 -51.47
C LYS A 28 18.11 -23.50 -50.06
N GLU A 29 18.64 -24.71 -49.95
CA GLU A 29 19.19 -25.24 -48.71
C GLU A 29 20.20 -24.22 -48.17
N LEU A 30 19.87 -23.62 -47.02
CA LEU A 30 20.85 -22.97 -46.18
C LEU A 30 21.26 -24.00 -45.13
N THR A 31 22.51 -24.43 -45.29
CA THR A 31 23.26 -25.36 -44.48
C THR A 31 23.22 -25.01 -43.00
N ASN A 32 23.00 -26.04 -42.18
CA ASN A 32 23.19 -26.06 -40.73
C ASN A 32 24.45 -25.28 -40.31
N GLY A 33 24.25 -24.31 -39.43
CA GLY A 33 25.30 -23.62 -38.68
C GLY A 33 24.78 -23.29 -37.29
N ASP A 34 25.18 -24.10 -36.32
CA ASP A 34 25.28 -23.84 -34.89
C ASP A 34 24.17 -23.01 -34.23
N TYR A 35 23.01 -23.63 -34.04
CA TYR A 35 22.21 -23.29 -32.86
C TYR A 35 22.92 -23.85 -31.63
N HIS A 36 23.66 -23.00 -30.94
CA HIS A 36 24.19 -23.29 -29.62
C HIS A 36 23.04 -23.76 -28.72
N ALA A 37 23.07 -25.03 -28.31
CA ALA A 37 22.15 -25.57 -27.30
C ALA A 37 22.20 -24.81 -25.96
N GLN A 38 23.18 -23.91 -25.77
CA GLN A 38 23.26 -22.98 -24.65
C GLN A 38 22.21 -21.85 -24.69
N ASP A 39 21.78 -21.39 -25.88
CA ASP A 39 20.76 -20.31 -25.98
C ASP A 39 19.33 -20.83 -25.74
N SER A 40 19.05 -22.09 -26.09
CA SER A 40 17.76 -22.72 -25.79
C SER A 40 17.60 -23.06 -24.30
N LEU A 41 18.69 -23.23 -23.57
CA LEU A 41 18.69 -23.44 -22.12
C LEU A 41 18.57 -22.12 -21.33
N SER A 42 18.95 -20.97 -21.91
CA SER A 42 18.87 -19.65 -21.25
C SER A 42 17.47 -19.03 -21.30
N LEU A 43 16.70 -19.28 -22.38
CA LEU A 43 15.32 -18.82 -22.53
C LEU A 43 14.32 -19.54 -21.59
N ALA A 44 14.68 -20.72 -21.07
CA ALA A 44 13.80 -21.54 -20.26
C ALA A 44 13.67 -21.08 -18.78
N GLN A 45 14.32 -19.99 -18.38
CA GLN A 45 14.36 -19.53 -16.98
C GLN A 45 14.18 -18.02 -16.77
N LEU A 46 13.78 -17.26 -17.80
CA LEU A 46 13.58 -15.81 -17.63
C LEU A 46 12.34 -15.54 -16.77
N THR A 47 12.52 -14.85 -15.66
CA THR A 47 11.43 -14.33 -14.84
C THR A 47 10.74 -13.16 -15.54
N PRO A 48 9.51 -12.78 -15.14
CA PRO A 48 8.89 -11.56 -15.66
C PRO A 48 9.76 -10.31 -15.50
N TYR A 49 10.54 -10.21 -14.42
CA TYR A 49 11.51 -9.14 -14.23
C TYR A 49 12.60 -9.15 -15.32
N ASP A 50 13.18 -10.31 -15.63
CA ASP A 50 14.24 -10.42 -16.65
C ASP A 50 13.73 -10.05 -18.04
N VAL A 51 12.53 -10.53 -18.38
CA VAL A 51 11.88 -10.23 -19.66
C VAL A 51 11.60 -8.73 -19.79
N LEU A 52 11.03 -8.09 -18.77
CA LEU A 52 10.75 -6.65 -18.83
C LEU A 52 12.03 -5.80 -18.83
N THR A 53 13.06 -6.23 -18.10
CA THR A 53 14.37 -5.55 -18.10
C THR A 53 15.02 -5.54 -19.49
N ALA A 54 14.88 -6.64 -20.24
CA ALA A 54 15.41 -6.73 -21.60
C ALA A 54 14.54 -5.99 -22.63
N ALA A 55 13.22 -5.90 -22.40
CA ALA A 55 12.26 -5.44 -23.39
C ALA A 55 11.88 -3.95 -23.26
N LEU A 56 11.93 -3.36 -22.06
CA LEU A 56 11.43 -2.01 -21.81
C LEU A 56 12.56 -1.00 -21.58
N PRO A 57 12.48 0.21 -22.16
CA PRO A 57 13.36 1.30 -21.76
C PRO A 57 12.98 1.78 -20.36
N LEU A 58 13.98 2.16 -19.56
CA LEU A 58 13.74 2.75 -18.24
C LEU A 58 12.99 4.09 -18.37
N PRO A 59 11.99 4.36 -17.52
CA PRO A 59 11.32 5.65 -17.50
C PRO A 59 12.29 6.76 -17.11
N ALA A 60 12.02 7.98 -17.54
CA ALA A 60 12.85 9.11 -17.16
C ALA A 60 12.64 9.49 -15.67
N PRO A 61 13.69 9.95 -14.97
CA PRO A 61 15.09 9.99 -15.41
C PRO A 61 15.78 8.63 -15.20
N ALA A 62 16.33 8.08 -16.30
CA ALA A 62 16.89 6.72 -16.35
C ALA A 62 17.93 6.37 -15.28
N PRO A 63 18.84 7.28 -14.83
CA PRO A 63 19.77 6.95 -13.75
C PRO A 63 19.10 6.62 -12.42
N ALA A 64 18.01 7.33 -12.08
CA ALA A 64 17.29 7.13 -10.82
C ALA A 64 16.37 5.91 -10.90
N THR A 65 15.55 5.82 -11.96
CA THR A 65 14.67 4.68 -12.18
C THR A 65 15.45 3.39 -12.41
N GLY A 66 16.60 3.44 -13.08
CA GLY A 66 17.49 2.29 -13.25
C GLY A 66 18.17 1.84 -11.95
N PHE A 67 18.39 2.75 -10.99
CA PHE A 67 18.78 2.35 -9.65
C PHE A 67 17.63 1.58 -8.99
N TRP A 68 16.47 2.21 -8.85
CA TRP A 68 15.34 1.61 -8.15
C TRP A 68 14.86 0.31 -8.78
N TRP A 69 14.85 0.20 -10.12
CA TRP A 69 14.42 -1.00 -10.82
C TRP A 69 15.27 -2.21 -10.46
N ARG A 70 16.59 -2.02 -10.39
CA ARG A 70 17.52 -3.09 -10.00
C ARG A 70 17.36 -3.48 -8.53
N GLU A 71 17.18 -2.51 -7.64
CA GLU A 71 17.08 -2.79 -6.19
C GLU A 71 15.73 -3.42 -5.80
N THR A 72 14.65 -3.06 -6.50
CA THR A 72 13.28 -3.36 -6.06
C THR A 72 12.50 -4.27 -7.02
N GLY A 73 12.82 -4.24 -8.32
CA GLY A 73 12.14 -5.03 -9.35
C GLY A 73 12.17 -6.54 -9.10
N PRO A 74 13.31 -7.14 -8.70
CA PRO A 74 13.37 -8.57 -8.39
C PRO A 74 12.46 -8.94 -7.22
N VAL A 75 12.49 -8.19 -6.12
CA VAL A 75 11.64 -8.42 -4.94
C VAL A 75 10.17 -8.27 -5.32
N MET A 76 9.83 -7.25 -6.13
CA MET A 76 8.48 -7.05 -6.63
C MET A 76 7.96 -8.26 -7.43
N SER A 77 8.77 -8.75 -8.36
CA SER A 77 8.41 -9.92 -9.18
C SER A 77 8.25 -11.18 -8.32
N LYS A 78 9.15 -11.40 -7.35
CA LYS A 78 9.02 -12.51 -6.40
C LYS A 78 7.73 -12.42 -5.59
N LEU A 79 7.37 -11.24 -5.05
CA LEU A 79 6.13 -11.02 -4.30
C LEU A 79 4.89 -11.32 -5.15
N LEU A 80 4.85 -10.82 -6.39
CA LEU A 80 3.75 -11.09 -7.32
C LEU A 80 3.63 -12.59 -7.61
N ALA A 81 4.75 -13.31 -7.71
CA ALA A 81 4.73 -14.76 -7.86
C ALA A 81 4.20 -15.48 -6.60
N LYS A 82 4.60 -15.06 -5.38
CA LYS A 82 4.11 -15.64 -4.12
C LYS A 82 2.63 -15.41 -3.89
N ALA A 83 2.11 -14.27 -4.35
CA ALA A 83 0.68 -14.00 -4.31
C ALA A 83 -0.14 -14.82 -5.30
N ASN A 84 0.47 -15.70 -6.10
CA ASN A 84 -0.20 -16.63 -7.03
C ASN A 84 -1.11 -15.94 -8.07
N TYR A 85 -0.70 -14.78 -8.59
CA TYR A 85 -1.39 -14.17 -9.72
C TYR A 85 -1.17 -15.01 -10.99
N PRO A 86 -2.16 -15.06 -11.91
CA PRO A 86 -1.91 -15.53 -13.26
C PRO A 86 -0.74 -14.78 -13.90
N LEU A 87 0.04 -15.47 -14.75
CA LEU A 87 1.27 -14.91 -15.34
C LEU A 87 1.04 -13.57 -16.05
N TYR A 88 -0.07 -13.42 -16.79
CA TYR A 88 -0.40 -12.15 -17.45
C TYR A 88 -0.66 -11.01 -16.45
N THR A 89 -1.24 -11.31 -15.29
CA THR A 89 -1.48 -10.34 -14.21
C THR A 89 -0.17 -9.97 -13.52
N HIS A 90 0.74 -10.92 -13.35
CA HIS A 90 2.11 -10.64 -12.89
C HIS A 90 2.79 -9.62 -13.82
N TYR A 91 2.83 -9.88 -15.14
CA TYR A 91 3.39 -8.94 -16.11
C TYR A 91 2.69 -7.57 -16.04
N LYS A 92 1.34 -7.56 -16.02
CA LYS A 92 0.57 -6.31 -15.93
C LYS A 92 1.00 -5.46 -14.73
N TYR A 93 1.07 -6.04 -13.54
CA TYR A 93 1.40 -5.30 -12.33
C TYR A 93 2.88 -4.91 -12.26
N LEU A 94 3.77 -5.75 -12.76
CA LEU A 94 5.19 -5.41 -12.81
C LEU A 94 5.47 -4.29 -13.85
N MET A 95 4.74 -4.28 -14.97
CA MET A 95 4.76 -3.17 -15.94
C MET A 95 4.18 -1.88 -15.36
N LEU A 96 3.08 -1.97 -14.60
CA LEU A 96 2.49 -0.82 -13.91
C LEU A 96 3.47 -0.24 -12.88
N TYR A 97 4.11 -1.10 -12.10
CA TYR A 97 5.17 -0.70 -11.17
C TYR A 97 6.31 0.01 -11.91
N HIS A 98 6.85 -0.61 -12.96
CA HIS A 98 7.91 -0.06 -13.79
C HIS A 98 7.54 1.31 -14.39
N THR A 99 6.31 1.46 -14.89
CA THR A 99 5.93 2.63 -15.69
C THR A 99 5.47 3.81 -14.83
N HIS A 100 4.59 3.57 -13.85
CA HIS A 100 3.90 4.64 -13.13
C HIS A 100 4.41 4.85 -11.70
N ILE A 101 5.01 3.82 -11.08
CA ILE A 101 5.39 3.88 -9.67
C ILE A 101 6.89 4.13 -9.51
N LEU A 102 7.71 3.47 -10.31
CA LEU A 102 9.16 3.60 -10.30
C LEU A 102 9.67 5.06 -10.42
N PRO A 103 9.08 5.94 -11.26
CA PRO A 103 9.51 7.35 -11.34
C PRO A 103 9.22 8.15 -10.07
N LEU A 104 8.29 7.68 -9.24
CA LEU A 104 7.88 8.36 -7.99
C LEU A 104 8.84 8.08 -6.83
N LEU A 105 9.77 7.14 -6.97
CA LEU A 105 10.74 6.82 -5.91
C LEU A 105 11.89 7.83 -5.80
N GLY A 106 11.88 8.86 -6.65
CA GLY A 106 12.77 10.00 -6.54
C GLY A 106 14.23 9.72 -6.90
N PRO A 107 15.16 10.61 -6.51
CA PRO A 107 16.56 10.49 -6.87
C PRO A 107 17.20 9.24 -6.25
N ARG A 108 18.23 8.72 -6.91
CA ARG A 108 19.10 7.69 -6.33
C ARG A 108 19.67 8.21 -5.00
N PRO A 109 19.58 7.45 -3.89
CA PRO A 109 20.18 7.85 -2.63
C PRO A 109 21.69 8.14 -2.76
N PRO A 110 22.21 9.17 -2.06
CA PRO A 110 23.64 9.45 -2.02
C PRO A 110 24.44 8.26 -1.48
N LEU A 111 25.69 8.15 -1.88
CA LEU A 111 26.62 7.14 -1.35
C LEU A 111 27.04 7.53 0.07
N GLU A 112 26.88 6.63 1.04
CA GLU A 112 27.33 6.81 2.44
C GLU A 112 28.84 6.59 2.54
N ASN A 113 29.32 5.51 1.93
CA ASN A 113 30.70 5.25 1.60
C ASN A 113 30.74 4.97 0.09
N SER A 114 31.88 5.12 -0.58
CA SER A 114 32.03 5.06 -2.05
C SER A 114 31.41 3.82 -2.76
N THR A 115 30.88 2.85 -2.02
CA THR A 115 30.26 1.61 -2.48
C THR A 115 28.77 1.44 -2.16
N HIS A 116 28.19 2.13 -1.17
CA HIS A 116 26.82 1.85 -0.71
C HIS A 116 25.91 3.09 -0.67
N PRO A 117 24.84 3.15 -1.49
CA PRO A 117 23.78 4.15 -1.38
C PRO A 117 23.05 4.05 -0.04
N SER A 118 22.69 5.18 0.56
CA SER A 118 22.00 5.24 1.84
C SER A 118 20.94 6.35 1.84
N PRO A 119 19.64 6.03 1.97
CA PRO A 119 18.58 7.05 2.03
C PRO A 119 18.69 7.94 3.28
N SER A 120 19.41 7.51 4.31
CA SER A 120 19.71 8.32 5.50
C SER A 120 20.42 9.65 5.20
N ASN A 121 21.19 9.69 4.10
CA ASN A 121 21.91 10.87 3.63
C ASN A 121 21.18 11.61 2.49
N ALA A 122 19.99 11.14 2.08
CA ALA A 122 19.22 11.79 1.04
C ALA A 122 18.65 13.13 1.54
N PRO A 123 18.47 14.13 0.64
CA PRO A 123 17.82 15.39 0.99
C PRO A 123 16.42 15.22 1.59
N TRP A 124 15.71 14.17 1.16
CA TRP A 124 14.44 13.75 1.72
C TRP A 124 14.57 12.42 2.45
N ARG A 125 14.08 12.37 3.69
CA ARG A 125 14.04 11.17 4.53
C ARG A 125 12.59 10.75 4.73
N SER A 126 12.15 9.77 3.94
CA SER A 126 10.77 9.30 3.96
C SER A 126 10.40 8.72 5.32
N PHE A 127 9.20 9.02 5.82
CA PHE A 127 8.69 8.42 7.05
C PHE A 127 8.11 7.00 6.83
N LEU A 128 8.05 6.53 5.58
CA LEU A 128 7.42 5.26 5.24
C LEU A 128 8.14 4.07 5.88
N THR A 129 9.47 4.11 5.92
CA THR A 129 10.33 3.03 6.42
C THR A 129 11.40 3.58 7.37
N ASP A 130 11.94 2.72 8.23
CA ASP A 130 12.97 3.12 9.21
C ASP A 130 14.31 3.48 8.56
N ASP A 131 14.59 2.94 7.36
CA ASP A 131 15.79 3.25 6.57
C ASP A 131 15.62 4.47 5.66
N PHE A 132 14.47 5.16 5.75
CA PHE A 132 14.08 6.32 4.96
C PHE A 132 13.89 6.06 3.46
N SER A 133 13.77 4.79 3.05
CA SER A 133 13.38 4.46 1.69
C SER A 133 11.90 4.82 1.41
N PRO A 134 11.56 5.19 0.15
CA PRO A 134 10.21 5.63 -0.21
C PRO A 134 9.31 4.50 -0.72
N LEU A 135 9.64 3.23 -0.44
CA LEU A 135 8.88 2.07 -0.91
C LEU A 135 8.75 1.00 0.17
N GLU A 136 7.51 0.56 0.43
CA GLU A 136 7.20 -0.58 1.29
C GLU A 136 6.13 -1.46 0.63
N PRO A 137 6.50 -2.61 0.05
CA PRO A 137 5.51 -3.58 -0.39
C PRO A 137 4.95 -4.36 0.80
N SER A 138 3.67 -4.71 0.74
CA SER A 138 3.01 -5.56 1.74
C SER A 138 2.20 -6.66 1.09
N TRP A 139 2.11 -7.79 1.77
CA TRP A 139 1.37 -8.96 1.32
C TRP A 139 0.19 -9.23 2.25
N ASN A 140 -1.01 -9.06 1.71
CA ASN A 140 -2.24 -9.53 2.35
C ASN A 140 -2.42 -11.02 2.01
N VAL A 141 -1.99 -11.87 2.93
CA VAL A 141 -2.09 -13.32 2.78
C VAL A 141 -3.54 -13.76 2.97
N ASN A 142 -4.05 -14.53 2.02
CA ASN A 142 -5.30 -15.26 2.16
C ASN A 142 -5.03 -16.77 2.09
N GLY A 143 -5.44 -17.49 3.14
CA GLY A 143 -5.29 -18.95 3.20
C GLY A 143 -6.55 -19.73 2.84
N ASN A 144 -7.65 -19.06 2.49
CA ASN A 144 -8.83 -19.72 1.93
C ASN A 144 -8.59 -19.97 0.43
N SER A 145 -8.82 -21.22 -0.03
CA SER A 145 -8.69 -21.61 -1.45
C SER A 145 -9.57 -20.80 -2.41
N GLU A 146 -10.62 -20.15 -1.89
CA GLU A 146 -11.57 -19.36 -2.68
C GLU A 146 -11.18 -17.88 -2.84
N ALA A 147 -10.15 -17.41 -2.13
CA ALA A 147 -9.80 -15.99 -2.10
C ALA A 147 -8.31 -15.76 -2.41
N GLN A 148 -8.06 -14.83 -3.34
CA GLN A 148 -6.73 -14.50 -3.81
C GLN A 148 -5.96 -13.70 -2.75
N SER A 149 -4.68 -14.01 -2.57
CA SER A 149 -3.76 -13.13 -1.84
C SER A 149 -3.50 -11.84 -2.61
N THR A 150 -3.39 -10.71 -1.92
CA THR A 150 -3.19 -9.40 -2.57
C THR A 150 -1.84 -8.80 -2.21
N ILE A 151 -1.16 -8.21 -3.19
CA ILE A 151 0.04 -7.39 -2.97
C ILE A 151 -0.39 -5.93 -2.98
N ARG A 152 0.14 -5.17 -2.04
CA ARG A 152 0.00 -3.71 -1.97
C ARG A 152 1.37 -3.07 -2.05
N LEU A 153 1.44 -1.97 -2.79
CA LEU A 153 2.63 -1.12 -2.87
C LEU A 153 2.37 0.14 -2.08
N GLY A 154 3.05 0.38 -0.96
CA GLY A 154 3.10 1.68 -0.31
C GLY A 154 4.30 2.47 -0.82
N ILE A 155 4.10 3.74 -1.16
CA ILE A 155 5.20 4.66 -1.51
C ILE A 155 5.01 6.01 -0.85
N GLU A 156 6.11 6.70 -0.60
CA GLU A 156 6.11 8.16 -0.55
C GLU A 156 6.59 8.67 -1.91
N PRO A 157 5.77 9.35 -2.73
CA PRO A 157 6.27 9.98 -3.94
C PRO A 157 7.32 11.06 -3.57
N VAL A 158 8.55 10.91 -4.04
CA VAL A 158 9.66 11.84 -3.75
C VAL A 158 10.08 12.58 -5.01
N GLY A 159 10.01 13.91 -4.96
CA GLY A 159 10.49 14.78 -6.04
C GLY A 159 12.00 15.01 -5.99
N PHE A 160 12.59 15.43 -7.12
CA PHE A 160 14.02 15.82 -7.16
C PHE A 160 14.33 17.06 -6.30
N GLU A 161 13.32 17.89 -6.04
CA GLU A 161 13.42 19.08 -5.20
C GLU A 161 12.97 18.83 -3.75
N ALA A 162 12.62 17.59 -3.39
CA ALA A 162 12.13 17.25 -2.06
C ALA A 162 13.19 17.54 -0.99
N GLY A 163 12.78 18.25 0.07
CA GLY A 163 13.67 18.71 1.15
C GLY A 163 14.47 19.98 0.84
N THR A 164 14.43 20.48 -0.40
CA THR A 164 15.09 21.74 -0.77
C THR A 164 14.27 22.96 -0.34
N ALA A 165 14.72 24.18 -0.67
CA ALA A 165 13.92 25.38 -0.47
C ALA A 165 12.67 25.44 -1.38
N THR A 166 12.70 24.74 -2.53
CA THR A 166 11.60 24.73 -3.51
C THR A 166 10.45 23.84 -3.05
N ASP A 167 10.75 22.66 -2.51
CA ASP A 167 9.76 21.71 -1.97
C ASP A 167 10.21 21.14 -0.61
N PRO A 168 10.16 21.95 0.46
CA PRO A 168 10.74 21.58 1.75
C PRO A 168 10.02 20.45 2.48
N PHE A 169 8.78 20.14 2.09
CA PHE A 169 7.93 19.14 2.74
C PHE A 169 7.39 18.09 1.76
N ASN A 170 8.07 17.91 0.61
CA ASN A 170 7.81 16.87 -0.39
C ASN A 170 6.33 16.78 -0.83
N GLN A 171 5.74 17.91 -1.19
CA GLN A 171 4.33 17.99 -1.58
C GLN A 171 4.13 17.94 -3.10
N ALA A 172 5.16 18.28 -3.87
CA ALA A 172 5.03 18.48 -5.30
C ALA A 172 4.80 17.16 -6.05
N ALA A 173 5.59 16.12 -5.76
CA ALA A 173 5.56 14.87 -6.50
C ALA A 173 4.21 14.15 -6.38
N VAL A 174 3.68 14.00 -5.16
CA VAL A 174 2.37 13.39 -4.93
C VAL A 174 1.24 14.18 -5.60
N THR A 175 1.30 15.52 -5.51
CA THR A 175 0.29 16.39 -6.12
C THR A 175 0.31 16.29 -7.64
N GLN A 176 1.49 16.38 -8.25
CA GLN A 176 1.65 16.26 -9.70
C GLN A 176 1.20 14.89 -10.22
N PHE A 177 1.57 13.81 -9.52
CA PHE A 177 1.14 12.46 -9.89
C PHE A 177 -0.39 12.34 -9.85
N MET A 178 -1.04 12.74 -8.76
CA MET A 178 -2.50 12.62 -8.64
C MET A 178 -3.27 13.42 -9.71
N HIS A 179 -2.69 14.52 -10.22
CA HIS A 179 -3.25 15.31 -11.33
C HIS A 179 -2.86 14.82 -12.73
N SER A 180 -2.05 13.77 -12.83
CA SER A 180 -1.57 13.22 -14.10
C SER A 180 -2.53 12.18 -14.68
N TYR A 181 -2.33 11.86 -15.96
CA TYR A 181 -2.97 10.72 -16.61
C TYR A 181 -2.53 9.38 -16.00
N ASP A 182 -1.30 9.29 -15.49
CA ASP A 182 -0.78 8.07 -14.88
C ASP A 182 -1.57 7.67 -13.63
N ALA A 183 -2.06 8.65 -12.86
CA ALA A 183 -2.94 8.39 -11.73
C ALA A 183 -4.27 7.73 -12.14
N THR A 184 -4.82 8.06 -13.31
CA THR A 184 -6.06 7.42 -13.79
C THR A 184 -5.81 5.99 -14.27
N GLU A 185 -4.64 5.70 -14.83
CA GLU A 185 -4.24 4.33 -15.24
C GLU A 185 -4.09 3.39 -14.03
N VAL A 186 -3.78 3.92 -12.85
CA VAL A 186 -3.76 3.17 -11.59
C VAL A 186 -5.07 3.26 -10.79
N GLY A 187 -6.14 3.77 -11.41
CA GLY A 187 -7.49 3.75 -10.86
C GLY A 187 -7.78 4.84 -9.82
N ALA A 188 -7.00 5.93 -9.80
CA ALA A 188 -7.21 7.03 -8.87
C ALA A 188 -8.24 8.04 -9.38
N THR A 189 -8.99 8.60 -8.43
CA THR A 189 -9.88 9.75 -8.59
C THR A 189 -9.50 10.83 -7.57
N LEU A 190 -9.77 12.09 -7.91
CA LEU A 190 -9.24 13.23 -7.18
C LEU A 190 -10.11 13.71 -6.00
N ALA A 191 -11.40 13.36 -5.95
CA ALA A 191 -12.36 14.05 -5.08
C ALA A 191 -11.95 14.11 -3.60
N LEU A 192 -11.65 12.96 -2.98
CA LEU A 192 -11.22 12.91 -1.59
C LEU A 192 -9.77 13.35 -1.42
N PHE A 193 -8.90 13.07 -2.40
CA PHE A 193 -7.52 13.52 -2.35
C PHE A 193 -7.44 15.04 -2.25
N GLU A 194 -8.13 15.77 -3.13
CA GLU A 194 -8.15 17.24 -3.14
C GLU A 194 -8.73 17.79 -1.83
N HIS A 195 -9.83 17.21 -1.34
CA HIS A 195 -10.42 17.69 -0.10
C HIS A 195 -9.45 17.62 1.09
N PHE A 196 -8.79 16.48 1.28
CA PHE A 196 -7.87 16.31 2.40
C PHE A 196 -6.53 17.00 2.15
N ARG A 197 -6.07 17.09 0.90
CA ARG A 197 -4.90 17.89 0.54
C ARG A 197 -5.12 19.36 0.93
N ASP A 198 -6.23 19.96 0.49
CA ASP A 198 -6.51 21.37 0.74
C ASP A 198 -6.62 21.70 2.24
N ASP A 199 -7.10 20.74 3.04
CA ASP A 199 -7.27 20.91 4.49
C ASP A 199 -6.01 20.58 5.31
N LEU A 200 -5.14 19.68 4.83
CA LEU A 200 -4.05 19.10 5.63
C LEU A 200 -2.65 19.46 5.13
N PHE A 201 -2.49 19.91 3.89
CA PHE A 201 -1.20 20.35 3.37
C PHE A 201 -0.89 21.79 3.80
N VAL A 202 0.38 22.08 4.10
CA VAL A 202 0.81 23.45 4.42
C VAL A 202 1.29 24.21 3.17
N GLY A 203 0.97 25.50 3.11
CA GLY A 203 1.38 26.38 2.01
C GLY A 203 2.72 27.09 2.24
N PRO A 204 3.35 27.63 1.18
CA PRO A 204 4.64 28.31 1.23
C PRO A 204 4.73 29.44 2.25
N GLU A 205 3.62 30.12 2.52
CA GLU A 205 3.52 31.19 3.51
C GLU A 205 3.86 30.75 4.94
N SER A 206 3.78 29.43 5.21
CA SER A 206 4.01 28.86 6.54
C SER A 206 5.36 28.17 6.69
N TYR A 207 6.13 27.97 5.60
CA TYR A 207 7.31 27.11 5.61
C TYR A 207 8.40 27.57 6.58
N ALA A 208 8.75 28.86 6.59
CA ALA A 208 9.77 29.40 7.48
C ALA A 208 9.38 29.24 8.95
N ALA A 209 8.15 29.64 9.30
CA ALA A 209 7.65 29.55 10.68
C ALA A 209 7.49 28.10 11.17
N LEU A 210 7.19 27.15 10.27
CA LEU A 210 7.06 25.74 10.62
C LEU A 210 8.41 25.09 10.90
N ARG A 211 9.46 25.43 10.15
CA ARG A 211 10.82 24.91 10.38
C ARG A 211 11.31 25.17 11.81
N GLU A 212 10.91 26.27 12.41
CA GLU A 212 11.26 26.62 13.79
C GLU A 212 10.43 25.87 14.85
N LYS A 213 9.27 25.32 14.47
CA LYS A 213 8.33 24.62 15.37
C LYS A 213 8.43 23.11 15.34
N ILE A 214 9.07 22.53 14.31
CA ILE A 214 9.20 21.08 14.16
C ILE A 214 10.09 20.54 15.27
N PRO A 215 9.60 19.63 16.14
CA PRO A 215 10.42 19.02 17.17
C PRO A 215 11.58 18.21 16.58
N GLU A 216 12.68 18.12 17.32
CA GLU A 216 13.80 17.26 16.94
C GLU A 216 13.34 15.80 16.76
N GLY A 217 13.76 15.18 15.65
CA GLY A 217 13.38 13.79 15.31
C GLY A 217 11.94 13.62 14.81
N GLU A 218 11.16 14.70 14.67
CA GLU A 218 9.85 14.64 14.03
C GLU A 218 9.98 14.50 12.51
N HIS A 219 9.07 13.75 11.90
CA HIS A 219 9.03 13.61 10.44
C HIS A 219 8.26 14.78 9.81
N THR A 220 8.50 15.03 8.53
CA THR A 220 7.85 16.11 7.78
C THR A 220 7.07 15.61 6.56
N THR A 221 6.95 14.30 6.40
CA THR A 221 6.09 13.67 5.40
C THR A 221 4.67 14.20 5.53
N GLN A 222 4.07 14.57 4.40
CA GLN A 222 2.66 14.94 4.35
C GLN A 222 1.76 13.89 3.70
N SER A 223 2.27 13.05 2.79
CA SER A 223 1.44 12.08 2.10
C SER A 223 2.20 10.87 1.61
N PHE A 224 1.56 9.70 1.74
CA PHE A 224 1.91 8.48 1.03
C PHE A 224 0.84 8.14 0.01
N LEU A 225 1.20 7.31 -0.96
CA LEU A 225 0.24 6.60 -1.80
C LEU A 225 0.34 5.10 -1.53
N ALA A 226 -0.77 4.39 -1.69
CA ALA A 226 -0.74 2.93 -1.78
C ALA A 226 -1.55 2.41 -2.96
N PHE A 227 -1.13 1.29 -3.52
CA PHE A 227 -1.76 0.65 -4.67
C PHE A 227 -2.10 -0.80 -4.32
N ASP A 228 -3.39 -1.12 -4.17
CA ASP A 228 -3.86 -2.49 -3.97
C ASP A 228 -4.00 -3.17 -5.34
N LEU A 229 -3.30 -4.28 -5.54
CA LEU A 229 -3.23 -5.00 -6.81
C LEU A 229 -4.25 -6.16 -6.87
N ASP A 230 -5.54 -5.87 -6.75
CA ASP A 230 -6.58 -6.88 -6.54
C ASP A 230 -7.20 -7.43 -7.84
N ALA A 231 -6.99 -8.72 -8.13
CA ALA A 231 -7.71 -9.49 -9.16
C ALA A 231 -7.90 -8.79 -10.53
N GLY A 232 -6.88 -8.08 -11.00
CA GLY A 232 -6.87 -7.34 -12.28
C GLY A 232 -7.24 -5.86 -12.17
N ARG A 233 -7.66 -5.38 -11.01
CA ARG A 233 -7.93 -3.97 -10.69
C ARG A 233 -6.81 -3.40 -9.82
N VAL A 234 -6.51 -2.12 -10.02
CA VAL A 234 -5.68 -1.35 -9.08
C VAL A 234 -6.56 -0.35 -8.35
N THR A 235 -6.41 -0.28 -7.03
CA THR A 235 -7.06 0.75 -6.20
C THR A 235 -5.98 1.61 -5.55
N THR A 236 -5.96 2.89 -5.91
CA THR A 236 -5.10 3.88 -5.28
C THR A 236 -5.69 4.38 -3.96
N LYS A 237 -4.82 4.59 -2.98
CA LYS A 237 -5.13 5.22 -1.70
C LYS A 237 -4.16 6.34 -1.46
N ALA A 238 -4.63 7.41 -0.84
CA ALA A 238 -3.78 8.49 -0.37
C ALA A 238 -3.80 8.55 1.16
N TYR A 239 -2.64 8.75 1.75
CA TYR A 239 -2.46 8.97 3.18
C TYR A 239 -2.12 10.43 3.42
N PHE A 240 -2.54 10.97 4.56
CA PHE A 240 -2.28 12.37 4.94
C PHE A 240 -1.80 12.44 6.38
N PHE A 241 -0.72 13.17 6.60
CA PHE A 241 -0.14 13.39 7.93
C PHE A 241 -0.45 14.82 8.41
N PRO A 242 -1.22 14.98 9.51
CA PRO A 242 -1.68 16.28 9.97
C PRO A 242 -0.64 17.06 10.79
N ILE A 243 0.58 16.54 11.02
CA ILE A 243 1.53 17.10 11.98
C ILE A 243 1.92 18.55 11.64
N LEU A 244 2.21 18.86 10.37
CA LEU A 244 2.58 20.21 9.98
C LEU A 244 1.40 21.19 10.10
N MET A 245 0.19 20.74 9.76
CA MET A 245 -1.02 21.54 9.93
C MET A 245 -1.35 21.76 11.42
N SER A 246 -1.10 20.75 12.26
CA SER A 246 -1.20 20.84 13.73
C SER A 246 -0.24 21.89 14.28
N LEU A 247 1.03 21.90 13.85
CA LEU A 247 2.01 22.92 14.24
C LEU A 247 1.67 24.32 13.72
N LYS A 248 1.10 24.42 12.51
CA LYS A 248 0.65 25.68 11.90
C LYS A 248 -0.49 26.31 12.72
N THR A 249 -1.50 25.51 13.07
CA THR A 249 -2.73 25.97 13.72
C THR A 249 -2.68 26.00 15.24
N GLY A 250 -1.74 25.27 15.85
CA GLY A 250 -1.69 25.05 17.30
C GLY A 250 -2.76 24.07 17.82
N GLN A 251 -3.50 23.40 16.93
CA GLN A 251 -4.47 22.38 17.28
C GLN A 251 -3.82 21.00 17.39
N SER A 252 -4.44 20.06 18.11
CA SER A 252 -3.99 18.66 18.09
C SER A 252 -4.21 18.02 16.72
N THR A 253 -3.40 17.00 16.38
CA THR A 253 -3.56 16.23 15.14
C THR A 253 -4.96 15.61 15.02
N THR A 254 -5.50 15.09 16.12
CA THR A 254 -6.88 14.58 16.18
C THR A 254 -7.89 15.68 15.80
N ARG A 255 -7.75 16.90 16.32
CA ARG A 255 -8.68 17.99 16.01
C ARG A 255 -8.59 18.41 14.54
N VAL A 256 -7.38 18.55 14.01
CA VAL A 256 -7.13 18.89 12.59
C VAL A 256 -7.82 17.88 11.66
N VAL A 257 -7.64 16.59 11.94
CA VAL A 257 -8.28 15.50 11.18
C VAL A 257 -9.80 15.56 11.31
N SER A 258 -10.33 15.65 12.53
CA SER A 258 -11.77 15.71 12.78
C SER A 258 -12.43 16.89 12.07
N ASP A 259 -11.83 18.09 12.14
CA ASP A 259 -12.38 19.28 11.51
C ASP A 259 -12.48 19.12 9.98
N SER A 260 -11.49 18.45 9.35
CA SER A 260 -11.54 18.13 7.91
C SER A 260 -12.66 17.15 7.58
N ILE A 261 -12.78 16.05 8.34
CA ILE A 261 -13.85 15.05 8.15
C ILE A 261 -15.24 15.66 8.39
N LEU A 262 -15.40 16.55 9.37
CA LEU A 262 -16.66 17.25 9.61
C LEU A 262 -17.03 18.16 8.43
N ARG A 263 -16.06 18.91 7.87
CA ARG A 263 -16.29 19.70 6.65
C ARG A 263 -16.73 18.82 5.48
N LEU A 264 -16.11 17.64 5.30
CA LEU A 264 -16.55 16.66 4.30
C LEU A 264 -17.98 16.21 4.53
N ALA A 265 -18.30 15.80 5.76
CA ALA A 265 -19.61 15.28 6.12
C ALA A 265 -20.73 16.31 5.96
N MET A 266 -20.45 17.60 6.19
CA MET A 266 -21.40 18.69 6.02
C MET A 266 -21.68 19.02 4.54
N LYS A 267 -20.67 18.89 3.66
CA LYS A 267 -20.81 19.24 2.23
C LYS A 267 -21.20 18.07 1.34
N SER A 268 -20.79 16.85 1.69
CA SER A 268 -21.00 15.65 0.88
C SER A 268 -22.35 15.02 1.20
N LYS A 269 -23.11 14.68 0.15
CA LYS A 269 -24.37 13.92 0.26
C LYS A 269 -24.14 12.45 0.61
N VAL A 270 -22.90 11.97 0.55
CA VAL A 270 -22.51 10.57 0.76
C VAL A 270 -22.11 10.31 2.21
N TRP A 271 -21.28 11.19 2.81
CA TRP A 271 -20.73 10.99 4.16
C TRP A 271 -21.73 11.34 5.27
N GLY A 272 -22.34 12.53 5.22
CA GLY A 272 -23.49 12.92 6.04
C GLY A 272 -23.40 12.67 7.56
N VAL A 273 -24.57 12.56 8.20
CA VAL A 273 -24.71 12.46 9.66
C VAL A 273 -24.11 11.16 10.24
N GLN A 274 -24.11 10.08 9.48
CA GLN A 274 -23.55 8.79 9.90
C GLN A 274 -22.04 8.90 10.13
N THR A 275 -21.34 9.64 9.28
CA THR A 275 -19.90 9.91 9.43
C THR A 275 -19.61 10.73 10.69
N ILE A 276 -20.46 11.73 10.97
CA ILE A 276 -20.34 12.54 12.20
C ILE A 276 -20.51 11.65 13.44
N ALA A 277 -21.51 10.77 13.44
CA ALA A 277 -21.75 9.84 14.54
C ALA A 277 -20.57 8.88 14.74
N ALA A 278 -20.07 8.25 13.68
CA ALA A 278 -18.93 7.34 13.74
C ALA A 278 -17.65 8.05 14.23
N LEU A 279 -17.40 9.28 13.76
CA LEU A 279 -16.31 10.13 14.23
C LEU A 279 -16.44 10.45 15.72
N SER A 280 -17.64 10.83 16.19
CA SER A 280 -17.90 11.14 17.60
C SER A 280 -17.64 9.94 18.54
N VAL A 281 -17.95 8.71 18.10
CA VAL A 281 -17.62 7.50 18.87
C VAL A 281 -16.11 7.37 19.08
N MET A 282 -15.33 7.60 18.03
CA MET A 282 -13.87 7.55 18.09
C MET A 282 -13.30 8.71 18.92
N GLU A 283 -13.78 9.94 18.75
CA GLU A 283 -13.35 11.10 19.53
C GLU A 283 -13.62 10.92 21.04
N ALA A 284 -14.79 10.38 21.39
CA ALA A 284 -15.13 10.08 22.78
C ALA A 284 -14.18 9.05 23.39
N TRP A 285 -13.76 8.05 22.63
CA TRP A 285 -12.75 7.09 23.07
C TRP A 285 -11.36 7.74 23.21
N ILE A 286 -10.87 8.46 22.18
CA ILE A 286 -9.57 9.16 22.24
C ILE A 286 -9.52 10.11 23.44
N GLY A 287 -10.59 10.87 23.69
CA GLY A 287 -10.70 11.76 24.84
C GLY A 287 -10.65 11.04 26.19
N SER A 288 -11.14 9.80 26.25
CA SER A 288 -11.08 8.97 27.46
C SER A 288 -9.68 8.41 27.76
N CYS A 289 -8.77 8.42 26.78
CA CYS A 289 -7.40 7.90 26.94
C CYS A 289 -6.43 8.87 27.63
N GLY A 290 -6.88 10.04 28.10
CA GLY A 290 -6.05 10.97 28.87
C GLY A 290 -4.82 11.49 28.12
N GLY A 291 -4.89 11.57 26.78
CA GLY A 291 -3.78 12.01 25.92
C GLY A 291 -2.84 10.90 25.43
N ALA A 292 -3.04 9.65 25.87
CA ALA A 292 -2.23 8.52 25.40
C ALA A 292 -2.50 8.14 23.94
N ALA A 293 -3.74 8.34 23.47
CA ALA A 293 -4.13 8.06 22.08
C ALA A 293 -4.11 9.34 21.25
N LYS A 294 -3.49 9.30 20.07
CA LYS A 294 -3.45 10.43 19.13
C LYS A 294 -3.58 9.98 17.67
N ALA A 295 -4.32 10.75 16.87
CA ALA A 295 -4.34 10.54 15.43
C ALA A 295 -2.95 10.85 14.85
N GLU A 296 -2.38 9.88 14.15
CA GLU A 296 -1.08 9.99 13.48
C GLU A 296 -1.23 10.40 12.02
N MET A 297 -2.21 9.80 11.35
CA MET A 297 -2.48 10.01 9.93
C MET A 297 -3.92 9.59 9.60
N ILE A 298 -4.38 9.97 8.42
CA ILE A 298 -5.56 9.38 7.79
C ILE A 298 -5.21 8.75 6.46
N SER A 299 -6.05 7.85 5.97
CA SER A 299 -6.03 7.46 4.56
C SER A 299 -7.41 7.42 3.95
N VAL A 300 -7.47 7.59 2.63
CA VAL A 300 -8.68 7.49 1.83
C VAL A 300 -8.46 6.61 0.62
N ASP A 301 -9.49 5.87 0.21
CA ASP A 301 -9.50 5.25 -1.11
C ASP A 301 -9.80 6.34 -2.15
N CYS A 302 -8.92 6.50 -3.14
CA CYS A 302 -9.06 7.47 -4.22
C CYS A 302 -10.02 6.94 -5.29
N VAL A 303 -11.24 6.58 -4.89
CA VAL A 303 -12.33 6.08 -5.74
C VAL A 303 -13.58 6.94 -5.55
N ASN A 304 -14.68 6.57 -6.20
CA ASN A 304 -15.97 7.22 -5.96
C ASN A 304 -16.29 7.27 -4.46
N GLU A 305 -16.75 8.41 -3.95
CA GLU A 305 -16.97 8.63 -2.52
C GLU A 305 -17.86 7.55 -1.89
N ALA A 306 -18.88 7.05 -2.61
CA ALA A 306 -19.80 6.03 -2.11
C ALA A 306 -19.13 4.67 -1.85
N ASP A 307 -18.03 4.39 -2.55
CA ASP A 307 -17.24 3.16 -2.41
C ASP A 307 -15.99 3.36 -1.55
N SER A 308 -15.70 4.61 -1.17
CA SER A 308 -14.49 4.98 -0.44
C SER A 308 -14.65 4.81 1.08
N ARG A 309 -13.52 4.78 1.76
CA ARG A 309 -13.38 4.72 3.22
C ARG A 309 -12.41 5.78 3.68
N ILE A 310 -12.70 6.39 4.83
CA ILE A 310 -11.72 7.21 5.55
C ILE A 310 -11.20 6.38 6.71
N LYS A 311 -9.89 6.16 6.78
CA LYS A 311 -9.27 5.40 7.86
C LYS A 311 -8.49 6.34 8.74
N ILE A 312 -8.79 6.38 10.03
CA ILE A 312 -8.09 7.23 10.98
C ILE A 312 -7.12 6.37 11.78
N TYR A 313 -5.82 6.64 11.62
CA TYR A 313 -4.77 5.89 12.28
C TYR A 313 -4.45 6.53 13.62
N VAL A 314 -4.66 5.79 14.70
CA VAL A 314 -4.43 6.23 16.07
C VAL A 314 -3.28 5.41 16.66
N ARG A 315 -2.24 6.11 17.13
CA ARG A 315 -1.16 5.49 17.90
C ARG A 315 -1.51 5.46 19.38
N MET A 316 -1.13 4.38 20.03
CA MET A 316 -1.22 4.23 21.48
C MET A 316 0.08 3.62 22.03
N PRO A 317 0.66 4.17 23.11
CA PRO A 317 1.94 3.70 23.65
C PRO A 317 1.82 2.37 24.39
N HIS A 318 0.61 1.93 24.73
CA HIS A 318 0.38 0.69 25.46
C HIS A 318 0.44 -0.55 24.57
N THR A 319 0.97 -1.62 25.15
CA THR A 319 1.26 -2.90 24.53
C THR A 319 0.74 -4.08 25.34
N SER A 320 0.08 -3.88 26.49
CA SER A 320 -0.64 -4.98 27.16
C SER A 320 -1.83 -5.44 26.32
N LEU A 321 -2.04 -6.77 26.23
CA LEU A 321 -3.14 -7.35 25.44
C LEU A 321 -4.50 -6.82 25.89
N ARG A 322 -4.70 -6.59 27.20
CA ARG A 322 -5.93 -5.98 27.72
C ARG A 322 -6.18 -4.60 27.12
N LYS A 323 -5.16 -3.74 27.09
CA LYS A 323 -5.27 -2.39 26.51
C LYS A 323 -5.47 -2.42 25.00
N VAL A 324 -4.83 -3.36 24.32
CA VAL A 324 -4.99 -3.56 22.87
C VAL A 324 -6.41 -4.00 22.53
N LYS A 325 -7.01 -4.93 23.30
CA LYS A 325 -8.43 -5.32 23.16
C LYS A 325 -9.38 -4.18 23.48
N GLU A 326 -9.12 -3.42 24.55
CA GLU A 326 -9.90 -2.24 24.93
C GLU A 326 -9.92 -1.20 23.78
N ALA A 327 -8.76 -0.91 23.19
CA ALA A 327 -8.66 -0.02 22.05
C ALA A 327 -9.36 -0.57 20.80
N TYR A 328 -9.23 -1.88 20.52
CA TYR A 328 -9.89 -2.53 19.39
C TYR A 328 -11.42 -2.34 19.41
N CYS A 329 -12.04 -2.36 20.59
CA CYS A 329 -13.48 -2.12 20.75
C CYS A 329 -13.84 -0.67 21.17
N LEU A 330 -12.92 0.29 21.04
CA LEU A 330 -13.10 1.69 21.42
C LEU A 330 -13.61 1.86 22.87
N GLY A 331 -13.05 1.10 23.80
CA GLY A 331 -13.43 1.07 25.21
C GLY A 331 -14.83 0.49 25.43
N GLY A 332 -15.20 -0.54 24.68
CA GLY A 332 -16.50 -1.21 24.75
C GLY A 332 -17.63 -0.49 24.01
N ARG A 333 -17.32 0.49 23.16
CA ARG A 333 -18.30 1.19 22.33
C ARG A 333 -18.67 0.40 21.07
N LEU A 334 -17.80 -0.52 20.63
CA LEU A 334 -18.07 -1.48 19.57
C LEU A 334 -18.41 -2.84 20.22
N THR A 335 -19.62 -3.33 19.96
CA THR A 335 -20.19 -4.52 20.62
C THR A 335 -20.83 -5.51 19.65
N ASP A 336 -20.68 -5.29 18.35
CA ASP A 336 -21.22 -6.18 17.32
C ASP A 336 -20.48 -7.53 17.26
N GLU A 337 -21.12 -8.51 16.64
CA GLU A 337 -20.59 -9.88 16.54
C GLU A 337 -19.24 -9.95 15.81
N ASN A 338 -19.03 -9.11 14.79
CA ASN A 338 -17.77 -9.08 14.05
C ASN A 338 -16.64 -8.53 14.92
N THR A 339 -16.90 -7.49 15.73
CA THR A 339 -15.94 -7.03 16.75
C THR A 339 -15.64 -8.12 17.78
N ALA A 340 -16.65 -8.84 18.26
CA ALA A 340 -16.46 -9.91 19.23
C ALA A 340 -15.60 -11.07 18.68
N GLU A 341 -15.79 -11.44 17.42
CA GLU A 341 -14.97 -12.46 16.76
C GLU A 341 -13.54 -11.96 16.50
N GLY A 342 -13.40 -10.70 16.06
CA GLY A 342 -12.11 -10.03 15.91
C GLY A 342 -11.28 -10.05 17.20
N LEU A 343 -11.91 -9.83 18.36
CA LEU A 343 -11.25 -9.90 19.67
C LEU A 343 -10.75 -11.31 20.02
N LYS A 344 -11.46 -12.37 19.62
CA LYS A 344 -11.00 -13.76 19.83
C LYS A 344 -9.78 -14.07 18.96
N LEU A 345 -9.81 -13.66 17.69
CA LEU A 345 -8.69 -13.84 16.77
C LEU A 345 -7.47 -13.02 17.23
N LEU A 346 -7.70 -11.79 17.69
CA LEU A 346 -6.65 -10.92 18.23
C LEU A 346 -5.99 -11.53 19.48
N ASP A 347 -6.76 -12.10 20.40
CA ASP A 347 -6.21 -12.82 21.56
C ASP A 347 -5.28 -13.97 21.11
N GLN A 348 -5.76 -14.81 20.20
CA GLN A 348 -4.98 -15.94 19.69
C GLN A 348 -3.72 -15.49 18.95
N LEU A 349 -3.83 -14.48 18.07
CA LEU A 349 -2.71 -13.94 17.31
C LEU A 349 -1.67 -13.33 18.25
N TRP A 350 -2.09 -12.47 19.17
CA TRP A 350 -1.20 -11.78 20.11
C TRP A 350 -0.38 -12.78 20.93
N ARG A 351 -1.04 -13.76 21.54
CA ARG A 351 -0.38 -14.79 22.35
C ARG A 351 0.57 -15.65 21.52
N THR A 352 0.22 -15.94 20.28
CA THR A 352 1.07 -16.73 19.37
C THR A 352 2.31 -15.93 18.96
N ILE A 353 2.15 -14.64 18.63
CA ILE A 353 3.21 -13.78 18.11
C ILE A 353 4.15 -13.29 19.20
N PHE A 354 3.67 -12.96 20.40
CA PHE A 354 4.51 -12.41 21.46
C PHE A 354 4.82 -13.41 22.58
N GLY A 355 4.13 -14.55 22.65
CA GLY A 355 4.35 -15.56 23.70
C GLY A 355 3.91 -15.12 25.10
N VAL A 356 3.13 -14.03 25.21
CA VAL A 356 2.70 -13.46 26.49
C VAL A 356 1.38 -14.09 26.94
N VAL A 357 1.36 -14.63 28.16
CA VAL A 357 0.17 -15.27 28.76
C VAL A 357 -0.61 -14.30 29.65
N ASP A 358 0.07 -13.43 30.39
CA ASP A 358 -0.57 -12.40 31.21
C ASP A 358 -1.06 -11.25 30.30
N GLU A 359 -2.37 -10.99 30.29
CA GLU A 359 -2.93 -9.95 29.44
C GLU A 359 -2.66 -8.52 29.95
N ASP A 360 -2.25 -8.38 31.21
CA ASP A 360 -1.87 -7.10 31.83
C ASP A 360 -0.40 -6.77 31.62
N ALA A 361 0.42 -7.76 31.25
CA ALA A 361 1.83 -7.55 31.02
C ALA A 361 2.05 -6.67 29.78
N GLU A 362 2.73 -5.55 29.97
CA GLU A 362 3.29 -4.76 28.88
C GLU A 362 4.45 -5.53 28.22
N LEU A 363 4.62 -5.34 26.91
CA LEU A 363 5.84 -5.76 26.23
C LEU A 363 7.03 -4.92 26.76
N PRO A 364 8.28 -5.38 26.57
CA PRO A 364 9.45 -4.65 27.05
C PRO A 364 9.43 -3.16 26.68
N GLN A 365 9.83 -2.28 27.60
CA GLN A 365 9.81 -0.86 27.33
C GLN A 365 10.70 -0.52 26.14
N ASN A 366 10.14 0.18 25.14
CA ASN A 366 10.84 0.61 23.95
C ASN A 366 10.41 2.05 23.63
N SER A 367 11.38 2.95 23.48
CA SER A 367 11.14 4.38 23.23
C SER A 367 11.00 4.73 21.75
N ASP A 368 11.14 3.77 20.84
CA ASP A 368 10.89 3.98 19.42
C ASP A 368 9.43 4.40 19.21
N ARG A 369 9.22 5.42 18.38
CA ARG A 369 7.90 5.99 18.06
C ARG A 369 6.89 4.94 17.58
N THR A 370 7.36 3.90 16.91
CA THR A 370 6.53 2.87 16.28
C THR A 370 6.46 1.58 17.11
N ALA A 371 7.05 1.55 18.30
CA ALA A 371 6.97 0.41 19.21
C ALA A 371 5.58 0.27 19.87
N GLY A 372 4.80 1.34 19.93
CA GLY A 372 3.39 1.27 20.35
C GLY A 372 2.50 0.53 19.34
N THR A 373 1.26 0.27 19.73
CA THR A 373 0.25 -0.29 18.81
C THR A 373 -0.41 0.82 17.98
N ILE A 374 -0.69 0.52 16.72
CA ILE A 374 -1.46 1.41 15.83
C ILE A 374 -2.79 0.75 15.53
N PHE A 375 -3.86 1.52 15.60
CA PHE A 375 -5.17 1.13 15.12
C PHE A 375 -5.53 2.01 13.94
N ASN A 376 -6.16 1.47 12.91
CA ASN A 376 -6.97 2.28 12.03
C ASN A 376 -8.46 2.00 12.30
N PHE A 377 -9.25 3.07 12.28
CA PHE A 377 -10.69 3.02 12.41
C PHE A 377 -11.30 3.49 11.09
N GLU A 378 -11.99 2.59 10.39
CA GLU A 378 -12.56 2.85 9.08
C GLU A 378 -13.96 3.47 9.22
N LEU A 379 -14.12 4.70 8.73
CA LEU A 379 -15.41 5.34 8.50
C LEU A 379 -15.89 4.98 7.09
N ARG A 380 -17.15 4.58 7.00
CA ARG A 380 -17.81 4.16 5.75
C ARG A 380 -19.10 4.94 5.55
N PRO A 381 -19.41 5.38 4.32
CA PRO A 381 -20.72 5.95 4.01
C PRO A 381 -21.86 5.04 4.48
N GLY A 382 -22.84 5.63 5.15
CA GLY A 382 -24.02 4.93 5.67
C GLY A 382 -23.79 4.04 6.91
N LYS A 383 -22.57 3.93 7.44
CA LYS A 383 -22.28 3.19 8.68
C LYS A 383 -22.19 4.15 9.88
N TRP A 384 -22.86 3.77 10.97
CA TRP A 384 -22.94 4.58 12.19
C TRP A 384 -21.75 4.39 13.14
N PHE A 385 -20.99 3.32 12.95
CA PHE A 385 -19.85 2.97 13.80
C PHE A 385 -18.62 2.71 12.93
N PRO A 386 -17.42 3.06 13.42
CA PRO A 386 -16.18 2.73 12.72
C PRO A 386 -15.86 1.24 12.82
N GLU A 387 -15.12 0.73 11.84
CA GLU A 387 -14.58 -0.64 11.85
C GLU A 387 -13.09 -0.64 12.25
N PRO A 388 -12.68 -1.42 13.26
CA PRO A 388 -11.31 -1.42 13.76
C PRO A 388 -10.38 -2.38 12.99
N LYS A 389 -9.12 -1.98 12.81
CA LYS A 389 -8.01 -2.86 12.45
C LYS A 389 -6.76 -2.48 13.24
N VAL A 390 -6.08 -3.46 13.80
CA VAL A 390 -4.84 -3.28 14.59
C VAL A 390 -3.60 -3.67 13.78
N TYR A 391 -2.50 -2.95 14.01
CA TYR A 391 -1.16 -3.25 13.53
C TYR A 391 -0.28 -3.62 14.72
N LEU A 392 0.33 -4.81 14.65
CA LEU A 392 1.17 -5.34 15.72
C LEU A 392 2.65 -4.98 15.46
N PRO A 393 3.34 -4.35 16.43
CA PRO A 393 4.73 -3.88 16.30
C PRO A 393 5.76 -5.03 16.40
N VAL A 394 5.63 -6.07 15.57
CA VAL A 394 6.41 -7.32 15.68
C VAL A 394 7.93 -7.10 15.60
N ARG A 395 8.39 -6.13 14.79
CA ARG A 395 9.82 -5.81 14.63
C ARG A 395 10.51 -5.39 15.92
N HIS A 396 9.75 -4.89 16.89
CA HIS A 396 10.27 -4.36 18.15
C HIS A 396 10.37 -5.40 19.25
N TYR A 397 9.62 -6.51 19.11
CA TYR A 397 9.35 -7.42 20.22
C TYR A 397 9.56 -8.89 19.88
N CYS A 398 9.84 -9.19 18.61
CA CYS A 398 10.32 -10.50 18.17
C CYS A 398 11.82 -10.43 17.90
N GLU A 399 12.50 -11.55 18.08
CA GLU A 399 13.96 -11.62 18.00
C GLU A 399 14.49 -11.56 16.56
N SER A 400 13.70 -12.02 15.58
CA SER A 400 14.07 -12.06 14.16
C SER A 400 12.85 -12.27 13.26
N ASP A 401 13.00 -11.93 11.98
CA ASP A 401 11.99 -12.21 10.94
C ASP A 401 11.67 -13.71 10.82
N ALA A 402 12.67 -14.58 11.00
CA ALA A 402 12.48 -16.02 11.00
C ALA A 402 11.55 -16.47 12.15
N GLN A 403 11.72 -15.89 13.35
CA GLN A 403 10.83 -16.15 14.48
C GLN A 403 9.41 -15.64 14.21
N ILE A 404 9.27 -14.43 13.65
CA ILE A 404 7.96 -13.87 13.28
C ILE A 404 7.26 -14.79 12.28
N ALA A 405 7.94 -15.19 11.22
CA ALA A 405 7.40 -16.06 10.18
C ALA A 405 6.97 -17.43 10.74
N SER A 406 7.78 -18.03 11.62
CA SER A 406 7.44 -19.31 12.26
C SER A 406 6.22 -19.19 13.17
N ARG A 407 6.10 -18.11 13.95
CA ARG A 407 4.92 -17.85 14.79
C ARG A 407 3.66 -17.58 13.95
N LEU A 408 3.81 -16.92 12.80
CA LEU A 408 2.72 -16.77 11.83
C LEU A 408 2.27 -18.11 11.23
N GLN A 409 3.19 -19.03 10.91
CA GLN A 409 2.84 -20.39 10.46
C GLN A 409 1.96 -21.12 11.48
N VAL A 410 2.33 -21.05 12.77
CA VAL A 410 1.51 -21.62 13.86
C VAL A 410 0.12 -21.00 13.89
N PHE A 411 0.02 -19.69 13.72
CA PHE A 411 -1.28 -19.01 13.67
C PHE A 411 -2.09 -19.41 12.44
N PHE A 412 -1.48 -19.52 11.27
CA PHE A 412 -2.13 -19.99 10.04
C PHE A 412 -2.67 -21.43 10.19
N GLY A 413 -1.96 -22.32 10.87
CA GLY A 413 -2.45 -23.66 11.21
C GLY A 413 -3.72 -23.62 12.07
N LYS A 414 -3.79 -22.71 13.06
CA LYS A 414 -5.00 -22.49 13.87
C LYS A 414 -6.19 -21.99 13.05
N LEU A 415 -5.93 -21.28 11.95
CA LEU A 415 -6.95 -20.82 11.00
C LEU A 415 -7.31 -21.87 9.93
N GLY A 416 -6.63 -23.02 9.90
CA GLY A 416 -6.79 -24.04 8.85
C GLY A 416 -6.17 -23.66 7.50
N TRP A 417 -5.24 -22.69 7.48
CA TRP A 417 -4.59 -22.19 6.27
C TRP A 417 -3.36 -23.04 5.93
N HIS A 418 -3.57 -24.32 5.63
CA HIS A 418 -2.51 -25.34 5.56
C HIS A 418 -1.35 -25.03 4.59
N ASN A 419 -1.61 -24.33 3.48
CA ASN A 419 -0.53 -23.93 2.58
C ASN A 419 0.40 -22.90 3.22
N MET A 420 -0.15 -21.92 3.93
CA MET A 420 0.64 -20.90 4.62
C MET A 420 1.31 -21.46 5.88
N GLU A 421 0.61 -22.33 6.62
CA GLU A 421 1.18 -23.11 7.72
C GLU A 421 2.46 -23.84 7.28
N ARG A 422 2.45 -24.48 6.10
CA ARG A 422 3.60 -25.23 5.58
C ARG A 422 4.71 -24.35 5.01
N ASP A 423 4.35 -23.35 4.20
CA ASP A 423 5.31 -22.72 3.27
C ASP A 423 5.70 -21.27 3.62
N TYR A 424 5.03 -20.61 4.58
CA TYR A 424 5.23 -19.17 4.80
C TYR A 424 6.67 -18.77 5.18
N CYS A 425 7.37 -19.54 6.02
CA CYS A 425 8.79 -19.24 6.33
C CYS A 425 9.64 -19.25 5.06
N LYS A 426 9.48 -20.28 4.23
CA LYS A 426 10.18 -20.37 2.94
C LYS A 426 9.82 -19.20 2.02
N HIS A 427 8.56 -18.76 2.03
CA HIS A 427 8.16 -17.59 1.25
C HIS A 427 8.88 -16.32 1.69
N VAL A 428 9.09 -16.11 2.99
CA VAL A 428 9.85 -14.97 3.52
C VAL A 428 11.34 -15.11 3.19
N GLU A 429 11.93 -16.29 3.37
CA GLU A 429 13.33 -16.56 3.03
C GLU A 429 13.63 -16.32 1.54
N ASP A 430 12.72 -16.70 0.65
CA ASP A 430 12.89 -16.51 -0.81
C ASP A 430 12.85 -15.02 -1.22
N LEU A 431 12.32 -14.12 -0.38
CA LEU A 431 12.22 -12.68 -0.64
C LEU A 431 13.48 -11.91 -0.25
N LEU A 432 14.17 -12.36 0.79
CA LEU A 432 15.48 -11.87 1.23
C LEU A 432 16.58 -12.31 0.24
#